data_AF-A0ABD5RWE2-F1
#
_entry.id   AF-A0ABD5RWE2-F1
#
_cell.length_a   1.000
_cell.length_b   1.000
_cell.length_c   1.000
_cell.angle_alpha   90.00
_cell.angle_beta   90.00
_cell.angle_gamma   90.00
#
_symmetry.space_group_name_H-M   'P 1'
#
loop_
_entity.id
_entity.type
_entity.pdbx_description
1 polymer ?
#
loop_
_entity_poly.entity_id
_entity_poly.type
_entity_poly.pdbx_seq_one_letter_code
_entity_poly.pdbx_strand_id
1 'polypeptide(L)' 'MAEISRLVGRSDWIDMEFVERERTPKRAMKLGIQTRLAGLSLSNTVSLLENLGVERSRKAVHDWVQKADLQPADGK' A
#
# COMPACT_ATOMS: atom_id res chain seq x y z
N MET A 1 -11.41 8.86 -18.85
CA MET A 1 -11.54 8.65 -17.38
C MET A 1 -11.72 7.16 -17.10
N ALA A 2 -10.62 6.42 -16.91
CA ALA A 2 -10.64 4.96 -16.74
C ALA A 2 -9.61 4.44 -15.71
N GLU A 3 -9.12 5.30 -14.81
CA GLU A 3 -8.10 4.88 -13.82
C GLU A 3 -8.69 4.45 -12.48
N ILE A 4 -9.88 4.96 -12.10
CA ILE A 4 -10.47 4.71 -10.79
C ILE A 4 -11.21 3.35 -10.73
N SER A 5 -11.78 2.88 -11.85
CA SER A 5 -12.48 1.57 -11.88
C SER A 5 -11.57 0.38 -11.61
N ARG A 6 -10.25 0.48 -11.86
CA ARG A 6 -9.29 -0.59 -11.52
C ARG A 6 -9.03 -0.69 -10.00
N LEU A 7 -9.19 0.40 -9.25
CA LEU A 7 -8.95 0.43 -7.80
C LEU A 7 -10.10 -0.20 -7.00
N VAL A 8 -11.33 -0.11 -7.51
CA VAL A 8 -12.53 -0.61 -6.81
C VAL A 8 -12.70 -2.12 -6.98
N GLY A 9 -12.38 -2.68 -8.16
CA GLY A 9 -12.64 -4.10 -8.46
C GLY A 9 -11.58 -5.10 -8.02
N ARG A 10 -10.43 -4.64 -7.51
CA ARG A 10 -9.29 -5.52 -7.18
C ARG A 10 -8.87 -5.50 -5.71
N SER A 11 -9.53 -4.77 -4.82
CA SER A 11 -9.05 -4.58 -3.43
C SER A 11 -8.80 -5.87 -2.61
N ASP A 12 -9.26 -7.04 -3.07
CA ASP A 12 -9.05 -8.35 -2.46
C ASP A 12 -7.77 -9.09 -2.92
N TRP A 13 -7.01 -8.57 -3.91
CA TRP A 13 -5.76 -9.19 -4.39
C TRP A 13 -4.50 -8.92 -3.54
N ILE A 14 -4.57 -7.96 -2.61
CA ILE A 14 -3.43 -7.60 -1.75
C ILE A 14 -3.58 -8.42 -0.48
N ASP A 15 -2.74 -9.44 -0.33
CA ASP A 15 -2.65 -10.16 0.92
C ASP A 15 -2.22 -9.20 2.04
N MET A 16 -3.01 -9.15 3.09
CA MET A 16 -2.82 -8.29 4.25
C MET A 16 -2.50 -9.07 5.52
N GLU A 17 -2.12 -10.34 5.40
CA GLU A 17 -1.72 -11.16 6.56
C GLU A 17 -0.50 -10.56 7.28
N PHE A 18 0.42 -9.91 6.55
CA PHE A 18 1.57 -9.22 7.15
C PHE A 18 1.18 -7.97 7.99
N VAL A 19 -0.05 -7.48 7.82
CA VAL A 19 -0.55 -6.23 8.40
C VAL A 19 -0.99 -6.41 9.85
N GLU A 20 -1.25 -7.66 10.28
CA GLU A 20 -1.74 -7.96 11.63
C GLU A 20 -0.75 -7.56 12.74
N ARG A 21 0.53 -7.43 12.41
CA ARG A 21 1.57 -6.98 13.33
C ARG A 21 1.76 -5.47 13.39
N GLU A 22 1.14 -4.72 12.48
CA GLU A 22 1.32 -3.28 12.40
C GLU A 22 0.12 -2.55 13.02
N ARG A 23 0.37 -1.57 13.91
CA ARG A 23 -0.68 -0.72 14.52
C ARG A 23 -1.32 0.28 13.53
N THR A 24 -1.15 0.06 12.24
CA THR A 24 -1.66 0.93 11.18
C THR A 24 -2.96 0.34 10.65
N PRO A 25 -4.02 1.14 10.44
CA PRO A 25 -5.26 0.63 9.88
C PRO A 25 -5.05 -0.04 8.51
N LYS A 26 -5.61 -1.25 8.31
CA LYS A 26 -5.56 -1.99 7.02
C LYS A 26 -5.95 -1.12 5.81
N ARG A 27 -6.94 -0.23 5.98
CA ARG A 27 -7.39 0.73 4.94
C ARG A 27 -6.28 1.71 4.51
N ALA A 28 -5.50 2.22 5.47
CA ALA A 28 -4.41 3.15 5.18
C ALA A 28 -3.26 2.45 4.44
N MET A 29 -2.99 1.19 4.81
CA MET A 29 -2.02 0.36 4.09
C MET A 29 -2.44 0.08 2.65
N LYS A 30 -3.70 -0.33 2.42
CA LYS A 30 -4.24 -0.55 1.06
C LYS A 30 -4.07 0.70 0.21
N LEU A 31 -4.42 1.85 0.78
CA LEU A 31 -4.27 3.12 0.10
C LEU A 31 -2.80 3.39 -0.23
N GLY A 32 -1.88 3.29 0.74
CA GLY A 32 -0.45 3.52 0.50
C GLY A 32 0.13 2.65 -0.64
N ILE A 33 -0.26 1.38 -0.68
CA ILE A 33 0.14 0.43 -1.74
C ILE A 33 -0.50 0.83 -3.09
N GLN A 34 -1.80 1.09 -3.12
CA GLN A 34 -2.53 1.50 -4.33
C GLN A 34 -1.99 2.80 -4.92
N THR A 35 -1.72 3.79 -4.08
CA THR A 35 -1.13 5.09 -4.45
C THR A 35 0.25 4.88 -5.07
N ARG A 36 1.06 3.97 -4.51
CA ARG A 36 2.36 3.63 -5.10
C ARG A 36 2.23 2.92 -6.44
N LEU A 37 1.32 1.97 -6.57
CA LEU A 37 1.02 1.26 -7.83
C LEU A 37 0.49 2.20 -8.92
N ALA A 38 -0.20 3.28 -8.53
CA ALA A 38 -0.63 4.35 -9.42
C ALA A 38 0.52 5.28 -9.88
N GLY A 39 1.77 4.99 -9.51
CA GLY A 39 2.95 5.73 -9.96
C GLY A 39 3.30 6.98 -9.14
N LEU A 40 2.65 7.18 -7.99
CA LEU A 40 2.96 8.33 -7.12
C LEU A 40 4.30 8.16 -6.40
N SER A 41 4.92 9.30 -6.07
CA SER A 41 6.14 9.33 -5.28
C SER A 41 5.87 8.90 -3.84
N LEU A 42 6.86 8.29 -3.17
CA LEU A 42 6.73 7.89 -1.76
C LEU A 42 6.40 9.08 -0.86
N SER A 43 6.95 10.26 -1.14
CA SER A 43 6.64 11.47 -0.39
C SER A 43 5.18 11.88 -0.55
N ASN A 44 4.64 11.84 -1.77
CA ASN A 44 3.23 12.16 -2.01
C ASN A 44 2.30 11.16 -1.31
N THR A 45 2.67 9.87 -1.29
CA THR A 45 1.92 8.84 -0.56
C THR A 45 1.95 9.07 0.95
N VAL A 46 3.09 9.45 1.53
CA VAL A 46 3.20 9.77 2.95
C VAL A 46 2.32 10.98 3.30
N SER A 47 2.40 12.06 2.53
CA SER A 47 1.55 13.24 2.77
C SER A 47 0.06 12.93 2.65
N LEU A 48 -0.34 12.02 1.75
CA LEU A 48 -1.72 11.54 1.66
C LEU A 48 -2.17 10.79 2.93
N LEU A 49 -1.29 9.97 3.50
CA LEU A 49 -1.57 9.23 4.74
C LEU A 49 -1.63 10.17 5.95
N GLU A 50 -0.72 11.14 6.03
CA GLU A 50 -0.72 12.17 7.07
C GLU A 50 -2.04 12.97 7.06
N ASN A 51 -2.54 13.34 5.87
CA ASN A 51 -3.83 14.00 5.72
C ASN A 51 -5.02 13.14 6.19
N LEU A 52 -4.86 11.82 6.25
CA LEU A 52 -5.85 10.88 6.78
C LEU A 52 -5.63 10.57 8.28
N GLY A 53 -4.72 11.29 8.94
CA GLY A 53 -4.36 11.09 10.35
C GLY A 53 -3.45 9.88 10.58
N VAL A 54 -2.79 9.39 9.54
CA VAL A 54 -1.88 8.24 9.60
C VAL A 54 -0.45 8.71 9.36
N GLU A 55 0.25 9.01 10.45
CA GLU A 55 1.65 9.39 10.38
C GLU A 55 2.53 8.15 10.19
N ARG A 56 3.17 8.05 9.03
CA ARG A 56 4.08 6.94 8.69
C ARG A 56 5.27 7.42 7.89
N SER A 57 6.40 6.77 8.12
CA SER A 57 7.61 7.08 7.37
C SER A 57 7.51 6.57 5.93
N ARG A 58 8.28 7.20 5.03
CA ARG A 58 8.47 6.71 3.66
C ARG A 58 8.96 5.25 3.62
N LYS A 59 9.74 4.84 4.62
CA LYS A 59 10.21 3.45 4.79
C LYS A 59 9.06 2.50 5.08
N ALA A 60 8.12 2.86 5.95
CA ALA A 60 6.95 2.02 6.23
C ALA A 60 6.12 1.79 4.96
N VAL A 61 5.84 2.86 4.20
CA VAL A 61 5.13 2.76 2.91
C VAL A 61 5.88 1.87 1.92
N HIS A 62 7.21 2.01 1.82
CA HIS A 62 8.04 1.14 0.99
C HIS A 62 7.97 -0.33 1.43
N ASP A 63 8.09 -0.59 2.73
CA ASP A 63 8.04 -1.94 3.30
C ASP A 63 6.66 -2.59 3.07
N TRP A 64 5.57 -1.82 3.10
CA TRP A 64 4.22 -2.32 2.74
C TRP A 64 4.13 -2.73 1.29
N VAL A 65 4.68 -1.91 0.39
CA VAL A 65 4.69 -2.21 -1.05
C VAL A 65 5.50 -3.48 -1.31
N GLN A 66 6.67 -3.61 -0.68
CA GLN A 66 7.50 -4.82 -0.79
C GLN A 66 6.82 -6.07 -0.20
N LYS A 67 6.01 -5.93 0.86
CA LYS A 67 5.27 -7.04 1.45
C LYS A 67 3.98 -7.38 0.71
N ALA A 68 3.36 -6.39 0.08
CA ALA A 68 2.15 -6.55 -0.73
C ALA A 68 2.45 -7.04 -2.16
N ASP A 69 3.65 -6.79 -2.66
CA ASP A 69 4.20 -7.29 -3.92
C ASP A 69 5.13 -8.49 -3.63
N LEU A 70 4.47 -9.62 -3.33
CA LEU A 70 4.85 -11.00 -3.66
C LEU A 70 6.30 -11.39 -3.35
N GLN A 71 6.47 -12.38 -2.46
CA GLN A 71 7.73 -13.13 -2.38
C GLN A 71 8.25 -13.44 -3.78
N PRO A 72 9.58 -13.34 -4.08
CA PRO A 72 10.10 -14.14 -5.17
C PRO A 72 9.63 -15.57 -4.86
N ALA A 73 8.86 -16.18 -5.76
CA ALA A 73 8.65 -17.61 -5.67
C ALA A 73 10.04 -18.20 -5.50
N ASP A 74 10.26 -18.84 -4.34
CA ASP A 74 11.55 -19.37 -3.93
C ASP A 74 12.21 -20.05 -5.13
N GLY A 75 13.46 -19.66 -5.38
CA GLY A 75 14.17 -19.94 -6.61
C GLY A 75 14.12 -21.41 -7.01
N LYS A 76 13.91 -21.63 -8.31
CA LYS A 76 14.30 -22.87 -8.98
C LYS A 76 14.99 -22.54 -10.29
#